data_AF-A0A7L7MDG6-F1
#
_entry.id   AF-A0A7L7MDG6-F1
#
_cell.length_a   1.000
_cell.length_b   1.000
_cell.length_c   1.000
_cell.angle_alpha   90.00
_cell.angle_beta   90.00
_cell.angle_gamma   90.00
#
_symmetry.space_group_name_H-M   'P 1'
#
loop_
_entity.id
_entity.type
_entity.pdbx_description
1 polymer ?
#
loop_
_entity_poly.entity_id
_entity_poly.type
_entity_poly.pdbx_seq_one_letter_code
_entity_poly.pdbx_strand_id
1 'polypeptide(L)' 'MGLFGKKTARYETEVDVQTKDGKSVTYRGDGVGPAGLTGDQILNSAEAAALAQEPGGRVTGSRARRAR' A
#
# COMPACT_ATOMS: atom_id res chain seq x y z
N MET A 1 28.75 19.94 6.49
CA MET A 1 28.43 18.74 5.68
C MET A 1 26.92 18.71 5.48
N GLY A 2 26.45 18.94 4.24
CA GLY A 2 25.04 19.18 3.92
C GLY A 2 24.16 17.94 4.17
N LEU A 3 22.92 18.20 4.59
CA LEU A 3 21.89 17.20 4.77
C LEU A 3 21.72 16.39 3.47
N PHE A 4 22.12 15.12 3.49
CA PHE A 4 21.70 14.15 2.47
C PHE A 4 20.18 14.07 2.55
N GLY A 5 19.51 14.84 1.69
CA GLY A 5 18.06 14.81 1.55
C GLY A 5 17.65 13.39 1.23
N LYS A 6 17.06 12.70 2.20
CA LYS A 6 16.29 11.48 1.96
C LYS A 6 15.19 11.90 0.99
N LYS A 7 15.41 11.71 -0.32
CA LYS A 7 14.37 11.94 -1.32
C LYS A 7 13.19 11.10 -0.86
N THR A 8 12.12 11.74 -0.45
CA THR A 8 10.85 11.08 -0.20
C THR A 8 10.11 11.02 -1.51
N ALA A 9 9.44 9.91 -1.77
CA ALA A 9 8.53 9.78 -2.88
C ALA A 9 7.13 9.56 -2.33
N ARG A 10 6.14 10.14 -3.00
CA ARG A 10 4.75 9.83 -2.75
C ARG A 10 4.42 8.56 -3.52
N TYR A 11 3.67 7.68 -2.89
CA TYR A 11 3.22 6.43 -3.46
C TYR A 11 1.73 6.32 -3.23
N GLU A 12 1.07 5.76 -4.24
CA GLU A 12 -0.33 5.37 -4.16
C GLU A 12 -0.37 3.84 -4.24
N THR A 13 -1.11 3.23 -3.33
CA THR A 13 -1.41 1.81 -3.33
C THR A 13 -2.90 1.59 -3.48
N GLU A 14 -3.24 0.52 -4.19
CA GLU A 14 -4.61 0.02 -4.30
C GLU A 14 -4.56 -1.47 -3.96
N VAL A 15 -5.35 -1.89 -2.99
CA VAL A 15 -5.45 -3.28 -2.55
C VAL A 15 -6.92 -3.69 -2.64
N ASP A 16 -7.21 -4.69 -3.46
CA ASP A 16 -8.52 -5.30 -3.56
C ASP A 16 -8.62 -6.46 -2.57
N VAL A 17 -9.62 -6.41 -1.72
CA VAL A 17 -9.89 -7.41 -0.68
C VAL A 17 -11.29 -7.96 -0.89
N GLN A 18 -11.40 -9.28 -0.96
CA GLN A 18 -12.67 -9.96 -0.81
C GLN A 18 -12.94 -10.20 0.67
N THR A 19 -14.02 -9.61 1.18
CA THR A 19 -14.46 -9.78 2.57
C THR A 19 -14.99 -11.20 2.79
N LYS A 20 -15.12 -11.60 4.06
CA LYS A 20 -15.68 -12.90 4.44
C LYS A 20 -17.11 -13.11 3.93
N ASP A 21 -17.87 -12.02 3.80
CA ASP A 21 -19.23 -12.02 3.25
C ASP A 21 -19.27 -12.10 1.70
N GLY A 22 -18.11 -12.22 1.06
CA GLY A 22 -17.99 -12.32 -0.40
C GLY A 22 -18.06 -10.98 -1.14
N LYS A 23 -18.01 -9.85 -0.44
CA LYS A 23 -17.99 -8.52 -1.06
C LYS A 23 -16.57 -8.16 -1.49
N SER A 24 -16.43 -7.47 -2.62
CA SER A 24 -15.14 -6.90 -3.03
C SER A 24 -15.03 -5.46 -2.52
N VAL A 25 -13.92 -5.15 -1.85
CA VAL A 25 -13.62 -3.82 -1.31
C VAL A 25 -12.22 -3.43 -1.76
N THR A 26 -12.10 -2.25 -2.36
CA THR A 26 -10.81 -1.70 -2.79
C THR A 26 -10.32 -0.67 -1.77
N TYR A 27 -9.22 -0.96 -1.10
CA TYR A 27 -8.51 -0.04 -0.22
C TYR A 27 -7.49 0.77 -1.00
N ARG A 28 -7.55 2.09 -0.87
CA ARG A 28 -6.55 2.99 -1.42
C ARG A 28 -5.71 3.57 -0.31
N GLY A 29 -4.39 3.39 -0.40
CA GLY A 29 -3.42 4.02 0.48
C GLY A 29 -2.67 5.11 -0.27
N ASP A 30 -2.50 6.26 0.34
CA ASP A 30 -1.52 7.25 -0.11
C ASP A 30 -0.48 7.47 0.99
N GLY A 31 0.79 7.37 0.62
CA GLY A 31 1.89 7.38 1.58
C GLY A 31 3.11 8.11 1.07
N VAL A 32 3.81 8.78 1.98
CA VAL A 32 5.11 9.38 1.70
C VAL A 32 6.18 8.50 2.33
N GLY A 33 6.96 7.84 1.49
CA GLY A 33 8.03 6.92 1.91
C GLY A 33 9.40 7.39 1.43
N PRO A 34 10.49 6.82 1.96
CA PRO A 34 11.80 6.94 1.33
C PRO A 34 11.70 6.55 -0.15
N ALA A 35 12.27 7.35 -1.05
CA ALA A 35 12.27 7.06 -2.49
C ALA A 35 13.00 5.75 -2.86
N GLY A 36 13.76 5.20 -1.91
CA GLY A 36 14.40 3.88 -2.00
C GLY A 36 13.52 2.70 -1.55
N LEU A 37 12.29 2.94 -1.05
CA LEU A 37 11.35 1.83 -0.83
C LEU A 37 10.95 1.24 -2.18
N THR A 38 11.07 -0.09 -2.25
CA THR A 38 10.61 -0.91 -3.36
C THR A 38 9.09 -1.03 -3.33
N GLY A 39 8.46 -1.16 -4.51
CA GLY A 39 7.00 -1.29 -4.62
C GLY A 39 6.44 -2.41 -3.75
N ASP A 40 7.15 -3.54 -3.65
CA ASP A 40 6.79 -4.69 -2.82
C ASP A 40 6.70 -4.36 -1.32
N GLN A 41 7.60 -3.53 -0.78
CA GLN A 41 7.53 -3.16 0.64
C GLN A 41 6.29 -2.31 0.93
N ILE A 42 5.95 -1.42 0.00
CA ILE A 42 4.77 -0.55 0.11
C ILE A 42 3.49 -1.37 -0.03
N LEU A 43 3.48 -2.32 -0.96
CA LEU A 43 2.38 -3.28 -1.14
C LEU A 43 2.16 -4.12 0.10
N ASN A 44 3.20 -4.75 0.63
CA ASN A 44 3.08 -5.61 1.80
C ASN A 44 2.51 -4.84 3.02
N SER A 45 2.95 -3.60 3.24
CA SER A 45 2.36 -2.75 4.28
C SER A 45 0.90 -2.38 4.00
N ALA A 46 0.54 -2.07 2.75
CA ALA A 46 -0.83 -1.73 2.38
C ALA A 46 -1.77 -2.94 2.47
N GLU A 47 -1.32 -4.12 2.07
CA GLU A 47 -2.06 -5.38 2.16
C GLU A 47 -2.32 -5.76 3.62
N ALA A 48 -1.30 -5.66 4.48
CA ALA A 48 -1.46 -5.88 5.91
C ALA A 48 -2.46 -4.90 6.53
N ALA A 49 -2.42 -3.62 6.15
CA ALA A 49 -3.36 -2.61 6.62
C ALA A 49 -4.80 -2.85 6.12
N ALA A 50 -4.96 -3.35 4.90
CA ALA A 50 -6.27 -3.71 4.35
C ALA A 50 -6.87 -4.92 5.07
N LEU A 51 -6.06 -5.96 5.31
CA LEU A 51 -6.47 -7.15 6.07
C LEU A 51 -6.75 -6.87 7.55
N ALA A 52 -6.08 -5.88 8.14
CA ALA A 52 -6.38 -5.42 9.50
C ALA A 52 -7.75 -4.73 9.60
N GLN A 53 -8.20 -4.06 8.53
CA GLN A 53 -9.54 -3.48 8.44
C GLN A 53 -10.61 -4.53 8.16
N GLU A 54 -10.29 -5.54 7.35
CA GLU A 54 -11.20 -6.65 7.02
C GLU A 54 -10.71 -7.97 7.64
N PRO A 55 -10.93 -8.18 8.96
CA PRO A 55 -10.51 -9.40 9.62
C PRO A 55 -11.23 -10.62 9.03
N GLY A 56 -10.45 -11.50 8.40
CA GLY A 56 -10.95 -12.68 7.69
C GLY A 56 -11.27 -12.45 6.20
N GLY A 57 -11.00 -11.25 5.67
CA GLY A 57 -10.93 -11.00 4.24
C GLY A 57 -9.67 -11.61 3.61
N ARG A 58 -9.65 -11.66 2.28
CA ARG A 58 -8.52 -12.14 1.49
C ARG A 58 -8.18 -11.11 0.41
N VAL A 59 -6.89 -10.76 0.30
CA VAL A 59 -6.41 -9.95 -0.82
C VAL A 59 -6.58 -10.72 -2.13
N THR A 60 -7.28 -10.13 -3.07
CA THR A 60 -7.53 -10.65 -4.42
C THR A 60 -6.65 -9.97 -5.46
N GLY A 61 -6.13 -8.77 -5.16
CA GLY A 61 -5.16 -8.08 -5.99
C GLY A 61 -4.55 -6.89 -5.26
N SER A 62 -3.34 -6.50 -5.65
CA SER A 62 -2.67 -5.35 -5.06
C SER A 62 -1.77 -4.66 -6.09
N ARG A 63 -1.72 -3.33 -6.05
CA ARG A 63 -0.90 -2.51 -6.95
C ARG A 63 -0.33 -1.31 -6.22
N ALA A 64 0.98 -1.08 -6.39
CA ALA A 64 1.64 0.15 -5.97
C ALA A 64 2.11 0.92 -7.19
N ARG A 65 1.94 2.24 -7.15
CA ARG A 65 2.49 3.16 -8.14
C ARG A 65 3.15 4.33 -7.43
N ARG A 66 4.22 4.84 -8.03
CA ARG A 66 4.84 6.10 -7.58
C ARG A 66 3.99 7.26 -8.09
N ALA A 67 3.48 8.07 -7.17
CA ALA A 67 2.80 9.31 -7.53
C ALA A 67 3.87 10.31 -8.00
N ARG A 68 3.68 10.84 -9.21
CA ARG A 68 4.64 11.76 -9.87
C ARG A 68 4.36 13.20 -9.49
#